data_AF-A0A5C4VT23-F1
#
_entry.id   AF-A0A5C4VT23-F1
#
_cell.length_a   1.000
_cell.length_b   1.000
_cell.length_c   1.000
_cell.angle_alpha   90.00
_cell.angle_beta   90.00
_cell.angle_gamma   90.00
#
_symmetry.space_group_name_H-M   'P 1'
#
loop_
_entity.id
_entity.type
_entity.pdbx_description
1 polymer ?
#
loop_
_entity_poly.entity_id
_entity_poly.type
_entity_poly.pdbx_seq_one_letter_code
_entity_poly.pdbx_strand_id
1 'polypeptide(L)'
;MKRFTLALVAAVLAAGCGPSGPPAQPSAEPSSRPPAGVSVSLAQWRSDETAHALEVAVRNTTRTPVHFVDVQLVTPSFRTLPPRRVDATISTTERTDLQIPYGPAACTPERLPEVRPATVVAHVSTGGQAPRRVVFDVPHPDPLLARLLRDECSEFLIKEAADIAFGPGWTESGKAMHGNLVITRRGDGEVTLNDMGGTTHYIVTPGHRPLGVLAAGRQRLEVPITLTPGRCDPHAFAEAKKAFQFPVRAAVDGGQERVVIVVPPKPLQDRLTAYALKTCGLDGG
;
A
#
# COMPACT_ATOMS: atom_id res chain seq x y z
N MET A 1 34.43 -13.54 76.92
CA MET A 1 33.38 -14.08 77.83
C MET A 1 32.09 -13.35 77.45
N LYS A 2 30.98 -13.92 76.98
CA LYS A 2 30.32 -15.21 77.23
C LYS A 2 29.68 -15.71 75.93
N ARG A 3 29.67 -17.04 75.78
CA ARG A 3 28.93 -17.80 74.78
C ARG A 3 27.45 -17.83 75.17
N PHE A 4 26.54 -17.78 74.20
CA PHE A 4 25.26 -18.49 74.28
C PHE A 4 24.82 -18.97 72.90
N THR A 5 24.49 -20.24 72.87
CA THR A 5 24.06 -21.09 71.76
C THR A 5 22.52 -21.23 71.80
N LEU A 6 21.92 -21.77 70.72
CA LEU A 6 20.51 -22.17 70.47
C LEU A 6 19.67 -21.15 69.68
N ALA A 7 18.80 -21.51 68.73
CA ALA A 7 18.37 -22.81 68.22
C ALA A 7 17.87 -22.69 66.77
N LEU A 8 17.94 -23.84 66.09
CA LEU A 8 17.51 -24.16 64.74
C LEU A 8 15.97 -24.12 64.61
N VAL A 9 15.44 -23.43 63.60
CA VAL A 9 14.09 -23.70 63.06
C VAL A 9 14.20 -23.77 61.54
N ALA A 10 14.10 -24.98 61.01
CA ALA A 10 14.02 -25.26 59.58
C ALA A 10 12.56 -25.11 59.13
N ALA A 11 12.28 -24.10 58.31
CA ALA A 11 11.01 -23.96 57.59
C ALA A 11 11.16 -24.60 56.20
N VAL A 12 10.53 -25.76 56.00
CA VAL A 12 10.42 -26.43 54.70
C VAL A 12 9.30 -25.75 53.91
N LEU A 13 9.64 -25.01 52.87
CA LEU A 13 8.71 -24.51 51.86
C LEU A 13 8.67 -25.50 50.69
N ALA A 14 7.58 -26.25 50.58
CA ALA A 14 7.31 -27.11 49.43
C ALA A 14 6.92 -26.25 48.22
N ALA A 15 7.87 -26.04 47.30
CA ALA A 15 7.60 -25.49 45.98
C ALA A 15 7.00 -26.59 45.09
N GLY A 16 5.69 -26.50 44.83
CA GLY A 16 5.01 -27.37 43.87
C GLY A 16 5.36 -26.97 42.43
N CYS A 17 6.18 -27.78 41.76
CA CYS A 17 6.37 -27.72 40.31
C CYS A 17 5.12 -28.30 39.61
N GLY A 18 4.22 -27.42 39.14
CA GLY A 18 3.22 -27.79 38.14
C GLY A 18 3.85 -27.73 36.74
N PRO A 19 3.64 -28.74 35.86
CA PRO A 19 4.12 -28.67 34.48
C PRO A 19 3.38 -27.56 33.75
N SER A 20 4.10 -26.50 33.39
CA SER A 20 3.62 -25.44 32.52
C SER A 20 3.36 -26.04 31.13
N GLY A 21 2.12 -26.43 30.88
CA GLY A 21 1.67 -26.78 29.54
C GLY A 21 1.85 -25.59 28.58
N PRO A 22 2.14 -25.83 27.29
CA PRO A 22 2.28 -24.75 26.32
C PRO A 22 1.01 -23.90 26.28
N PRO A 23 1.12 -22.58 26.08
CA PRO A 23 -0.04 -21.70 26.01
C PRO A 23 -1.00 -22.19 24.91
N ALA A 24 -2.26 -22.34 25.28
CA ALA A 24 -3.32 -22.75 24.37
C ALA A 24 -3.37 -21.79 23.17
N GLN A 25 -3.23 -22.34 21.96
CA GLN A 25 -3.46 -21.59 20.74
C GLN A 25 -4.91 -21.07 20.73
N PRO A 26 -5.17 -19.80 20.38
CA PRO A 26 -6.52 -19.29 20.28
C PRO A 26 -7.31 -20.16 19.30
N SER A 27 -8.40 -20.76 19.79
CA SER A 27 -9.29 -21.59 18.99
C SER A 27 -9.90 -20.75 17.89
N ALA A 28 -9.69 -21.14 16.62
CA ALA A 28 -10.30 -20.47 15.48
C ALA A 28 -11.83 -20.58 15.59
N GLU A 29 -12.53 -19.44 15.58
CA GLU A 29 -13.99 -19.45 15.56
C GLU A 29 -14.52 -20.19 14.31
N PRO A 30 -15.53 -21.06 14.45
CA PRO A 30 -16.09 -21.80 13.34
C PRO A 30 -16.63 -20.83 12.27
N SER A 31 -16.03 -20.85 11.08
CA SER A 31 -16.51 -20.09 9.93
C SER A 31 -17.76 -20.72 9.33
N SER A 32 -18.70 -19.88 8.95
CA SER A 32 -19.94 -20.27 8.28
C SER A 32 -20.01 -19.71 6.85
N ARG A 33 -20.81 -20.34 5.99
CA ARG A 33 -20.97 -19.90 4.59
C ARG A 33 -21.65 -18.52 4.50
N PRO A 34 -21.42 -17.76 3.42
CA PRO A 34 -22.16 -16.53 3.13
C PRO A 34 -23.67 -16.73 3.19
N PRO A 35 -24.46 -15.72 3.65
CA PRO A 35 -25.90 -15.74 3.45
C PRO A 35 -26.23 -15.91 1.96
N ALA A 36 -27.25 -16.70 1.63
CA ALA A 36 -27.66 -16.90 0.25
C ALA A 36 -28.03 -15.55 -0.42
N GLY A 37 -27.59 -15.34 -1.67
CA GLY A 37 -27.82 -14.08 -2.39
C GLY A 37 -26.91 -12.91 -1.97
N VAL A 38 -25.92 -13.17 -1.10
CA VAL A 38 -24.91 -12.18 -0.70
C VAL A 38 -23.55 -12.63 -1.23
N SER A 39 -22.88 -11.75 -1.96
CA SER A 39 -21.54 -12.00 -2.51
C SER A 39 -20.68 -10.76 -2.38
N VAL A 40 -19.36 -10.93 -2.45
CA VAL A 40 -18.42 -9.81 -2.48
C VAL A 40 -17.49 -9.92 -3.67
N SER A 41 -17.02 -8.78 -4.15
CA SER A 41 -15.89 -8.67 -5.06
C SER A 41 -14.96 -7.56 -4.55
N LEU A 42 -13.77 -7.46 -5.13
CA LEU A 42 -12.81 -6.42 -4.77
C LEU A 42 -12.82 -5.31 -5.82
N ALA A 43 -12.71 -4.08 -5.36
CA ALA A 43 -12.54 -2.91 -6.20
C ALA A 43 -11.57 -1.92 -5.53
N GLN A 44 -11.16 -0.89 -6.27
CA GLN A 44 -10.36 0.19 -5.70
C GLN A 44 -10.69 1.49 -6.40
N TRP A 45 -11.05 2.51 -5.64
CA TRP A 45 -11.20 3.87 -6.15
C TRP A 45 -9.84 4.56 -6.23
N ARG A 46 -9.75 5.58 -7.08
CA ARG A 46 -8.51 6.37 -7.25
C ARG A 46 -8.03 7.03 -5.96
N SER A 47 -8.94 7.32 -5.03
CA SER A 47 -8.63 7.85 -3.69
C SER A 47 -7.98 6.81 -2.79
N ASP A 48 -8.30 5.54 -2.98
CA ASP A 48 -7.87 4.46 -2.08
C ASP A 48 -6.45 4.01 -2.40
N GLU A 49 -6.04 4.20 -3.66
CA GLU A 49 -4.69 3.86 -4.13
C GLU A 49 -3.61 4.59 -3.31
N THR A 50 -3.82 5.86 -2.97
CA THR A 50 -2.86 6.63 -2.15
C THR A 50 -3.00 6.33 -0.66
N ALA A 51 -4.16 5.83 -0.24
CA ALA A 51 -4.46 5.46 1.14
C ALA A 51 -4.08 4.02 1.50
N HIS A 52 -3.54 3.24 0.54
CA HIS A 52 -3.26 1.81 0.70
C HIS A 52 -4.52 1.04 1.14
N ALA A 53 -5.64 1.36 0.50
CA ALA A 53 -6.96 0.79 0.77
C ALA A 53 -7.58 0.18 -0.49
N LEU A 54 -8.57 -0.68 -0.28
CA LEU A 54 -9.43 -1.24 -1.32
C LEU A 54 -10.86 -1.32 -0.82
N GLU A 55 -11.79 -1.57 -1.73
CA GLU A 55 -13.20 -1.74 -1.44
C GLU A 55 -13.60 -3.20 -1.49
N VAL A 56 -14.30 -3.65 -0.45
CA VAL A 56 -15.12 -4.86 -0.53
C VAL A 56 -16.47 -4.46 -1.10
N ALA A 57 -16.68 -4.72 -2.39
CA ALA A 57 -17.93 -4.43 -3.08
C ALA A 57 -18.96 -5.52 -2.78
N VAL A 58 -19.90 -5.21 -1.89
CA VAL A 58 -20.95 -6.12 -1.44
C VAL A 58 -22.14 -6.04 -2.39
N ARG A 59 -22.63 -7.21 -2.82
CA ARG A 59 -23.90 -7.38 -3.53
C ARG A 59 -24.87 -8.14 -2.63
N ASN A 60 -26.11 -7.66 -2.52
CA ASN A 60 -27.19 -8.33 -1.80
C ASN A 60 -28.44 -8.36 -2.68
N THR A 61 -28.76 -9.52 -3.23
CA THR A 61 -29.93 -9.71 -4.11
C THR A 61 -31.20 -10.10 -3.33
N THR A 62 -31.14 -10.12 -2.00
CA THR A 62 -32.27 -10.50 -1.15
C THR A 62 -32.96 -9.27 -0.57
N ARG A 63 -34.20 -9.43 -0.09
CA ARG A 63 -34.92 -8.39 0.66
C ARG A 63 -34.48 -8.28 2.12
N THR A 64 -33.66 -9.22 2.61
CA THR A 64 -33.19 -9.25 3.99
C THR A 64 -31.90 -8.43 4.08
N PRO A 65 -31.88 -7.34 4.88
CA PRO A 65 -30.66 -6.60 5.10
C PRO A 65 -29.62 -7.45 5.83
N VAL A 66 -28.35 -7.25 5.49
CA VAL A 66 -27.20 -7.93 6.09
C VAL A 66 -26.35 -6.89 6.78
N HIS A 67 -26.14 -7.06 8.08
CA HIS A 67 -25.28 -6.17 8.83
C HIS A 67 -23.86 -6.72 8.88
N PHE A 68 -22.90 -5.95 8.40
CA PHE A 68 -21.46 -6.19 8.50
C PHE A 68 -20.90 -5.40 9.69
N VAL A 69 -20.31 -6.10 10.66
CA VAL A 69 -19.67 -5.48 11.82
C VAL A 69 -18.25 -5.05 11.45
N ASP A 70 -17.48 -5.99 10.90
CA ASP A 70 -16.12 -5.80 10.44
C ASP A 70 -15.84 -6.64 9.19
N VAL A 71 -14.77 -6.26 8.48
CA VAL A 71 -14.34 -6.89 7.23
C VAL A 71 -12.81 -6.96 7.18
N GLN A 72 -12.27 -8.04 6.64
CA GLN A 72 -10.84 -8.33 6.55
C GLN A 72 -10.51 -9.02 5.23
N LEU A 73 -9.48 -8.56 4.53
CA LEU A 73 -8.86 -9.31 3.44
C LEU A 73 -7.86 -10.34 4.01
N VAL A 74 -7.99 -11.59 3.60
CA VAL A 74 -7.06 -12.68 3.96
C VAL A 74 -6.56 -13.36 2.69
N THR A 75 -5.26 -13.29 2.47
CA THR A 75 -4.57 -13.93 1.35
C THR A 75 -3.08 -14.09 1.66
N PRO A 76 -2.40 -15.13 1.16
CA PRO A 76 -0.94 -15.23 1.27
C PRO A 76 -0.18 -14.16 0.47
N SER A 77 -0.81 -13.50 -0.50
CA SER A 77 -0.14 -12.49 -1.34
C SER A 77 0.15 -11.17 -0.63
N PHE A 78 -0.52 -10.89 0.49
CA PHE A 78 -0.38 -9.66 1.25
C PHE A 78 -0.36 -9.98 2.74
N ARG A 79 0.37 -9.19 3.53
CA ARG A 79 0.32 -9.32 4.99
C ARG A 79 -1.13 -9.10 5.46
N THR A 80 -1.65 -10.03 6.23
CA THR A 80 -3.00 -9.89 6.81
C THR A 80 -2.99 -8.77 7.87
N LEU A 81 -3.88 -7.80 7.74
CA LEU A 81 -4.13 -6.76 8.73
C LEU A 81 -5.32 -7.14 9.64
N PRO A 82 -5.44 -6.57 10.84
CA PRO A 82 -6.64 -6.77 11.67
C PRO A 82 -7.94 -6.39 10.93
N PRO A 83 -9.09 -7.03 11.26
CA PRO A 83 -10.37 -6.65 10.68
C PRO A 83 -10.68 -5.16 10.89
N ARG A 84 -11.20 -4.51 9.84
CA ARG A 84 -11.65 -3.13 9.88
C ARG A 84 -13.11 -3.11 10.30
N ARG A 85 -13.43 -2.42 11.40
CA ARG A 85 -14.83 -2.14 11.75
C ARG A 85 -15.46 -1.23 10.68
N VAL A 86 -16.60 -1.66 10.15
CA VAL A 86 -17.37 -0.95 9.12
C VAL A 86 -18.77 -0.59 9.59
N ASP A 87 -19.35 -1.37 10.52
CA ASP A 87 -20.64 -1.13 11.17
C ASP A 87 -21.74 -0.70 10.18
N ALA A 88 -21.94 -1.50 9.13
CA ALA A 88 -22.77 -1.14 7.98
C ALA A 88 -23.93 -2.14 7.82
N THR A 89 -25.14 -1.65 7.56
CA THR A 89 -26.28 -2.48 7.18
C THR A 89 -26.53 -2.35 5.68
N ILE A 90 -26.37 -3.45 4.96
CA ILE A 90 -26.50 -3.50 3.50
C ILE A 90 -27.88 -4.06 3.14
N SER A 91 -28.76 -3.19 2.67
CA SER A 91 -30.05 -3.55 2.07
C SER A 91 -29.87 -4.18 0.69
N THR A 92 -30.97 -4.43 -0.02
CA THR A 92 -30.91 -4.91 -1.41
C THR A 92 -30.11 -3.93 -2.28
N THR A 93 -29.02 -4.41 -2.88
CA THR A 93 -28.12 -3.58 -3.69
C THR A 93 -27.37 -4.43 -4.70
N GLU A 94 -27.12 -3.87 -5.87
CA GLU A 94 -26.15 -4.45 -6.81
C GLU A 94 -24.71 -4.17 -6.37
N ARG A 95 -24.49 -3.11 -5.60
CA ARG A 95 -23.17 -2.74 -5.06
C ARG A 95 -23.25 -1.77 -3.89
N THR A 96 -22.59 -2.10 -2.80
CA THR A 96 -22.18 -1.15 -1.75
C THR A 96 -20.76 -1.45 -1.33
N ASP A 97 -19.93 -0.42 -1.29
CA ASP A 97 -18.50 -0.55 -1.06
C ASP A 97 -18.17 -0.34 0.42
N LEU A 98 -17.38 -1.27 0.97
CA LEU A 98 -16.86 -1.21 2.32
C LEU A 98 -15.33 -1.06 2.25
N GLN A 99 -14.86 0.14 2.55
CA GLN A 99 -13.43 0.45 2.44
C GLN A 99 -12.65 -0.21 3.56
N ILE A 100 -11.61 -0.97 3.19
CA ILE A 100 -10.68 -1.60 4.12
C ILE A 100 -9.23 -1.34 3.71
N PRO A 101 -8.29 -1.24 4.67
CA PRO A 101 -6.88 -1.30 4.35
C PRO A 101 -6.48 -2.72 3.91
N TYR A 102 -5.42 -2.83 3.13
CA TYR A 102 -4.73 -4.11 2.89
C TYR A 102 -3.27 -4.00 3.37
N GLY A 103 -2.62 -5.12 3.69
CA GLY A 103 -1.23 -5.06 4.15
C GLY A 103 -0.23 -5.06 2.99
N PRO A 104 1.06 -4.82 3.27
CA PRO A 104 2.10 -4.88 2.25
C PRO A 104 2.13 -6.21 1.51
N ALA A 105 2.49 -6.17 0.23
CA ALA A 105 2.70 -7.34 -0.61
C ALA A 105 3.80 -8.26 -0.07
N ALA A 106 3.59 -9.56 -0.18
CA ALA A 106 4.57 -10.58 0.17
C ALA A 106 5.58 -10.78 -0.99
N CYS A 107 6.53 -9.86 -1.11
CA CYS A 107 7.52 -9.85 -2.20
C CYS A 107 8.76 -10.70 -1.89
N THR A 108 9.42 -11.17 -2.95
CA THR A 108 10.68 -11.91 -2.91
C THR A 108 11.71 -11.25 -3.84
N PRO A 109 13.02 -11.27 -3.51
CA PRO A 109 14.05 -10.54 -4.25
C PRO A 109 14.39 -11.11 -5.64
N GLU A 110 14.01 -12.35 -5.97
CA GLU A 110 14.40 -12.95 -7.26
C GLU A 110 13.40 -12.70 -8.40
N ARG A 111 12.10 -12.67 -8.10
CA ARG A 111 11.04 -12.62 -9.12
C ARG A 111 9.74 -12.06 -8.57
N LEU A 112 8.87 -11.63 -9.50
CA LEU A 112 7.49 -11.30 -9.16
C LEU A 112 6.74 -12.58 -8.76
N PRO A 113 6.09 -12.60 -7.58
CA PRO A 113 5.21 -13.70 -7.20
C PRO A 113 3.90 -13.65 -8.00
N GLU A 114 3.28 -14.81 -8.16
CA GLU A 114 1.90 -14.90 -8.67
C GLU A 114 0.90 -14.62 -7.55
N VAL A 115 -0.24 -14.02 -7.91
CA VAL A 115 -1.34 -13.80 -6.95
C VAL A 115 -1.83 -15.14 -6.43
N ARG A 116 -2.12 -15.21 -5.13
CA ARG A 116 -2.64 -16.40 -4.45
C ARG A 116 -4.14 -16.25 -4.20
N PRO A 117 -4.89 -17.35 -4.01
CA PRO A 117 -6.29 -17.27 -3.62
C PRO A 117 -6.52 -16.34 -2.42
N ALA A 118 -7.64 -15.65 -2.43
CA ALA A 118 -8.00 -14.68 -1.41
C ALA A 118 -9.42 -14.93 -0.91
N THR A 119 -9.65 -14.54 0.33
CA THR A 119 -10.97 -14.56 0.96
C THR A 119 -11.22 -13.23 1.65
N VAL A 120 -12.48 -12.84 1.71
CA VAL A 120 -12.93 -11.78 2.61
C VAL A 120 -13.57 -12.44 3.82
N VAL A 121 -13.05 -12.14 5.00
CA VAL A 121 -13.60 -12.59 6.28
C VAL A 121 -14.37 -11.43 6.90
N ALA A 122 -15.59 -11.68 7.36
CA ALA A 122 -16.43 -10.67 7.99
C ALA A 122 -17.27 -11.26 9.11
N HIS A 123 -17.57 -10.46 10.14
CA HIS A 123 -18.65 -10.78 11.08
C HIS A 123 -19.94 -10.16 10.58
N VAL A 124 -20.94 -11.01 10.31
CA VAL A 124 -22.22 -10.59 9.75
C VAL A 124 -23.41 -11.10 10.54
N SER A 125 -24.49 -10.33 10.59
CA SER A 125 -25.79 -10.78 11.08
C SER A 125 -26.91 -10.52 10.07
N THR A 126 -27.95 -11.33 10.15
CA THR A 126 -29.17 -11.23 9.32
C THR A 126 -30.39 -11.31 10.22
N GLY A 127 -31.39 -10.46 9.99
CA GLY A 127 -32.68 -10.55 10.69
C GLY A 127 -32.59 -10.47 12.22
N GLY A 128 -31.67 -9.66 12.78
CA GLY A 128 -31.54 -9.44 14.22
C GLY A 128 -30.82 -10.54 15.00
N GLN A 129 -30.24 -11.53 14.33
CA GLN A 129 -29.42 -12.56 14.96
C GLN A 129 -28.07 -12.01 15.44
N ALA A 130 -27.39 -12.74 16.33
CA ALA A 130 -26.02 -12.41 16.72
C ALA A 130 -25.07 -12.46 15.51
N PRO A 131 -24.08 -11.55 15.41
CA PRO A 131 -23.06 -11.62 14.36
C PRO A 131 -22.31 -12.96 14.39
N ARG A 132 -22.09 -13.54 13.21
CA ARG A 132 -21.31 -14.76 13.03
C ARG A 132 -20.19 -14.53 12.02
N ARG A 133 -19.08 -15.24 12.20
CA ARG A 133 -17.96 -15.21 11.27
C ARG A 133 -18.31 -15.90 9.95
N VAL A 134 -18.11 -15.17 8.86
CA VAL A 134 -18.38 -15.59 7.48
C VAL A 134 -17.13 -15.42 6.62
N VAL A 135 -16.93 -16.37 5.72
CA VAL A 135 -15.85 -16.34 4.72
C VAL A 135 -16.49 -16.26 3.34
N PHE A 136 -16.16 -15.21 2.61
CA PHE A 136 -16.54 -15.03 1.21
C PHE A 136 -15.34 -15.34 0.32
N ASP A 137 -15.54 -16.19 -0.67
CA ASP A 137 -14.52 -16.47 -1.68
C ASP A 137 -14.39 -15.29 -2.63
N VAL A 138 -13.14 -14.91 -2.94
CA VAL A 138 -12.83 -13.96 -3.99
C VAL A 138 -12.45 -14.75 -5.25
N PRO A 139 -12.94 -14.37 -6.45
CA PRO A 139 -12.53 -15.02 -7.70
C PRO A 139 -11.01 -15.10 -7.82
N HIS A 140 -10.50 -16.23 -8.31
CA HIS A 140 -9.07 -16.43 -8.50
C HIS A 140 -8.75 -16.80 -9.97
N PRO A 141 -7.81 -16.10 -10.62
CA PRO A 141 -7.10 -14.92 -10.13
C PRO A 141 -8.02 -13.69 -10.02
N ASP A 142 -7.84 -12.89 -8.96
CA ASP A 142 -8.48 -11.59 -8.86
C ASP A 142 -7.60 -10.54 -9.57
N PRO A 143 -8.13 -9.80 -10.56
CA PRO A 143 -7.33 -8.88 -11.36
C PRO A 143 -6.83 -7.66 -10.57
N LEU A 144 -7.56 -7.22 -9.53
CA LEU A 144 -7.12 -6.12 -8.68
C LEU A 144 -5.94 -6.57 -7.82
N LEU A 145 -6.04 -7.71 -7.13
CA LEU A 145 -4.95 -8.24 -6.31
C LEU A 145 -3.71 -8.57 -7.16
N ALA A 146 -3.89 -9.12 -8.36
CA ALA A 146 -2.79 -9.37 -9.29
C ALA A 146 -2.06 -8.07 -9.68
N ARG A 147 -2.81 -6.98 -9.94
CA ARG A 147 -2.23 -5.67 -10.20
C ARG A 147 -1.49 -5.12 -8.99
N LEU A 148 -2.11 -5.09 -7.81
CA LEU A 148 -1.52 -4.54 -6.60
C LEU A 148 -0.22 -5.28 -6.23
N LEU A 149 -0.23 -6.61 -6.32
CA LEU A 149 0.93 -7.45 -6.03
C LEU A 149 2.08 -7.16 -7.01
N ARG A 150 1.76 -7.09 -8.31
CA ARG A 150 2.76 -6.75 -9.33
C ARG A 150 3.33 -5.36 -9.08
N ASP A 151 2.50 -4.37 -8.82
CA ASP A 151 2.93 -2.97 -8.68
C ASP A 151 3.85 -2.82 -7.45
N GLU A 152 3.46 -3.34 -6.28
CA GLU A 152 4.29 -3.28 -5.06
C GLU A 152 5.57 -4.10 -5.17
N CYS A 153 5.51 -5.33 -5.71
CA CYS A 153 6.72 -6.14 -5.85
C CYS A 153 7.64 -5.67 -6.96
N SER A 154 7.12 -4.97 -7.97
CA SER A 154 7.95 -4.29 -8.97
C SER A 154 8.75 -3.16 -8.31
N GLU A 155 8.08 -2.36 -7.47
CA GLU A 155 8.72 -1.29 -6.72
C GLU A 155 9.74 -1.82 -5.71
N PHE A 156 9.39 -2.89 -4.97
CA PHE A 156 10.30 -3.59 -4.06
C PHE A 156 11.61 -3.99 -4.75
N LEU A 157 11.52 -4.65 -5.91
CA LEU A 157 12.68 -5.16 -6.63
C LEU A 157 13.63 -4.04 -7.12
N ILE A 158 13.08 -2.91 -7.58
CA ILE A 158 13.92 -1.76 -7.93
C ILE A 158 14.54 -1.13 -6.68
N LYS A 159 13.76 -1.00 -5.60
CA LYS A 159 14.26 -0.44 -4.34
C LYS A 159 15.43 -1.24 -3.78
N GLU A 160 15.39 -2.57 -3.85
CA GLU A 160 16.53 -3.40 -3.42
C GLU A 160 17.84 -3.03 -4.13
N ALA A 161 17.79 -2.58 -5.38
CA ALA A 161 18.96 -2.13 -6.12
C ALA A 161 19.30 -0.64 -5.87
N ALA A 162 18.31 0.26 -5.81
CA ALA A 162 18.53 1.68 -5.62
C ALA A 162 17.31 2.45 -5.08
N ASP A 163 17.58 3.51 -4.33
CA ASP A 163 16.59 4.54 -3.99
C ASP A 163 16.51 5.58 -5.12
N ILE A 164 15.30 5.98 -5.49
CA ILE A 164 15.02 7.02 -6.48
C ILE A 164 14.23 8.12 -5.80
N ALA A 165 14.72 9.36 -5.82
CA ALA A 165 14.11 10.49 -5.15
C ALA A 165 14.21 11.77 -5.96
N PHE A 166 13.36 12.76 -5.66
CA PHE A 166 13.53 14.12 -6.16
C PHE A 166 14.71 14.79 -5.47
N GLY A 167 15.64 15.35 -6.25
CA GLY A 167 16.78 16.12 -5.74
C GLY A 167 16.34 17.45 -5.10
N PRO A 168 17.21 18.08 -4.30
CA PRO A 168 16.88 19.31 -3.59
C PRO A 168 16.94 20.57 -4.48
N GLY A 169 17.71 20.53 -5.56
CA GLY A 169 17.92 21.68 -6.46
C GLY A 169 16.82 21.79 -7.51
N TRP A 170 15.98 22.81 -7.37
CA TRP A 170 14.91 23.12 -8.33
C TRP A 170 14.93 24.60 -8.71
N THR A 171 14.78 24.90 -9.99
CA THR A 171 14.81 26.25 -10.54
C THR A 171 13.71 26.44 -11.59
N GLU A 172 13.01 27.56 -11.50
CA GLU A 172 12.06 27.99 -12.53
C GLU A 172 12.83 28.70 -13.64
N SER A 173 12.60 28.32 -14.90
CA SER A 173 13.11 29.02 -16.08
C SER A 173 12.02 29.08 -17.14
N GLY A 174 11.63 30.30 -17.52
CA GLY A 174 10.47 30.50 -18.39
C GLY A 174 9.20 29.92 -17.78
N LYS A 175 8.50 29.05 -18.52
CA LYS A 175 7.30 28.35 -18.06
C LYS A 175 7.58 26.93 -17.58
N ALA A 176 8.83 26.61 -17.26
CA ALA A 176 9.26 25.26 -16.89
C ALA A 176 9.95 25.24 -15.53
N MET A 177 9.80 24.13 -14.83
CA MET A 177 10.47 23.86 -13.56
C MET A 177 11.51 22.75 -13.78
N HIS A 178 12.77 23.07 -13.53
CA HIS A 178 13.90 22.18 -13.77
C HIS A 178 14.48 21.66 -12.46
N GLY A 179 14.86 20.39 -12.44
CA GLY A 179 15.53 19.76 -11.30
C GLY A 179 16.10 18.40 -11.68
N ASN A 180 16.48 17.62 -10.68
CA ASN A 180 17.04 16.28 -10.89
C ASN A 180 16.23 15.21 -10.15
N LEU A 181 16.15 14.00 -10.71
CA LEU A 181 16.03 12.79 -9.92
C LEU A 181 17.42 12.39 -9.40
N VAL A 182 17.49 11.96 -8.16
CA VAL A 182 18.69 11.43 -7.52
C VAL A 182 18.48 9.95 -7.30
N ILE A 183 19.43 9.16 -7.79
CA ILE A 183 19.44 7.72 -7.69
C ILE A 183 20.62 7.33 -6.81
N THR A 184 20.35 6.62 -5.71
CA THR A 184 21.36 6.21 -4.74
C THR A 184 21.39 4.69 -4.65
N ARG A 185 22.57 4.11 -4.84
CA ARG A 185 22.77 2.65 -4.81
C ARG A 185 22.42 2.06 -3.45
N ARG A 186 21.72 0.92 -3.46
CA ARG A 186 21.55 0.05 -2.29
C ARG A 186 22.09 -1.36 -2.50
N GLY A 187 21.94 -1.89 -3.72
CA GLY A 187 22.37 -3.22 -4.10
C GLY A 187 23.46 -3.24 -5.15
N ASP A 188 23.84 -4.46 -5.51
CA ASP A 188 24.74 -4.73 -6.62
C ASP A 188 23.99 -4.63 -7.96
N GLY A 189 24.73 -4.45 -9.05
CA GLY A 189 24.15 -4.37 -10.40
C GLY A 189 23.98 -2.96 -10.97
N GLU A 190 23.77 -2.89 -12.26
CA GLU A 190 23.46 -1.64 -12.95
C GLU A 190 21.99 -1.28 -12.79
N VAL A 191 21.68 0.00 -12.53
CA VAL A 191 20.30 0.50 -12.50
C VAL A 191 20.10 1.49 -13.63
N THR A 192 19.19 1.18 -14.55
CA THR A 192 18.85 2.05 -15.67
C THR A 192 17.49 2.69 -15.43
N LEU A 193 17.43 4.02 -15.53
CA LEU A 193 16.18 4.77 -15.56
C LEU A 193 15.82 5.02 -17.02
N ASN A 194 14.81 4.32 -17.53
CA ASN A 194 14.42 4.40 -18.93
C ASN A 194 13.60 5.65 -19.22
N ASP A 195 12.63 5.96 -18.36
CA ASP A 195 11.68 7.04 -18.58
C ASP A 195 10.98 7.46 -17.28
N MET A 196 10.31 8.62 -17.30
CA MET A 196 9.50 9.13 -16.21
C MET A 196 8.20 9.68 -16.78
N GLY A 197 7.08 9.09 -16.39
CA GLY A 197 5.77 9.54 -16.82
C GLY A 197 5.29 10.77 -16.05
N GLY A 198 4.52 11.61 -16.73
CA GLY A 198 3.80 12.72 -16.10
C GLY A 198 2.61 12.27 -15.26
N THR A 199 2.01 13.23 -14.58
CA THR A 199 0.71 13.11 -13.91
C THR A 199 -0.33 13.96 -14.64
N THR A 200 -1.59 13.93 -14.21
CA THR A 200 -2.61 14.85 -14.73
C THR A 200 -2.22 16.33 -14.57
N HIS A 201 -1.38 16.63 -13.57
CA HIS A 201 -1.01 18.01 -13.22
C HIS A 201 0.30 18.44 -13.85
N TYR A 202 1.19 17.49 -14.14
CA TYR A 202 2.55 17.78 -14.57
C TYR A 202 2.93 16.90 -15.75
N ILE A 203 3.32 17.54 -16.84
CA ILE A 203 4.03 16.88 -17.94
C ILE A 203 5.50 16.79 -17.54
N VAL A 204 6.10 15.62 -17.77
CA VAL A 204 7.53 15.40 -17.64
C VAL A 204 8.12 15.38 -19.05
N THR A 205 9.11 16.24 -19.30
CA THR A 205 9.83 16.29 -20.59
C THR A 205 11.26 15.81 -20.38
N PRO A 206 11.59 14.57 -20.81
CA PRO A 206 12.96 14.07 -20.73
C PRO A 206 13.85 14.69 -21.81
N GLY A 207 15.12 14.95 -21.49
CA GLY A 207 16.09 15.47 -22.46
C GLY A 207 16.61 14.42 -23.44
N HIS A 208 16.66 13.16 -23.02
CA HIS A 208 17.05 11.99 -23.81
C HIS A 208 16.50 10.72 -23.15
N ARG A 209 16.62 9.57 -23.83
CA ARG A 209 16.28 8.25 -23.29
C ARG A 209 17.43 7.25 -23.58
N PRO A 210 17.77 6.34 -22.65
CA PRO A 210 17.30 6.29 -21.25
C PRO A 210 17.62 7.59 -20.50
N LEU A 211 16.89 7.90 -19.44
CA LEU A 211 17.12 9.12 -18.65
C LEU A 211 18.51 9.10 -17.98
N GLY A 212 19.00 7.90 -17.64
CA GLY A 212 20.35 7.71 -17.14
C GLY A 212 20.62 6.28 -16.67
N VAL A 213 21.90 5.96 -16.51
CA VAL A 213 22.39 4.64 -16.10
C VAL A 213 23.33 4.78 -14.91
N LEU A 214 22.97 4.16 -13.78
CA LEU A 214 23.82 4.05 -12.60
C LEU A 214 24.66 2.78 -12.73
N ALA A 215 25.83 2.91 -13.35
CA ALA A 215 26.77 1.82 -13.57
C ALA A 215 27.18 1.10 -12.26
N ALA A 216 27.39 -0.22 -12.34
CA ALA A 216 27.89 -1.06 -11.24
C ALA A 216 29.24 -0.50 -10.73
N GLY A 217 29.26 0.04 -9.51
CA GLY A 217 30.44 0.72 -8.91
C GLY A 217 30.28 2.23 -8.72
N ARG A 218 29.27 2.87 -9.31
CA ARG A 218 28.87 4.24 -8.99
C ARG A 218 27.85 4.25 -7.87
N GLN A 219 28.05 5.09 -6.85
CA GLN A 219 27.13 5.18 -5.70
C GLN A 219 25.91 6.08 -5.95
N ARG A 220 26.05 7.05 -6.87
CA ARG A 220 25.04 8.08 -7.10
C ARG A 220 25.00 8.49 -8.58
N LEU A 221 23.80 8.76 -9.07
CA LEU A 221 23.50 9.35 -10.36
C LEU A 221 22.48 10.49 -10.16
N GLU A 222 22.66 11.59 -10.88
CA GLU A 222 21.65 12.65 -10.98
C GLU A 222 21.16 12.74 -12.42
N VAL A 223 19.84 12.74 -12.59
CA VAL A 223 19.17 12.72 -13.88
C VAL A 223 18.34 13.99 -14.01
N PRO A 224 18.65 14.88 -14.95
CA PRO A 224 17.88 16.12 -15.13
C PRO A 224 16.48 15.82 -15.66
N ILE A 225 15.48 16.46 -15.07
CA ILE A 225 14.08 16.41 -15.46
C ILE A 225 13.49 17.82 -15.54
N THR A 226 12.54 17.98 -16.46
CA THR A 226 11.79 19.22 -16.64
C THR A 226 10.31 18.95 -16.46
N LEU A 227 9.65 19.76 -15.63
CA LEU A 227 8.22 19.71 -15.37
C LEU A 227 7.53 20.95 -15.92
N THR A 228 6.37 20.77 -16.54
CA THR A 228 5.44 21.85 -16.92
C THR A 228 4.02 21.50 -16.50
N PRO A 229 3.11 22.46 -16.29
CA PRO A 229 1.71 22.15 -16.03
C PRO A 229 1.12 21.32 -17.17
N GLY A 230 0.44 20.23 -16.82
CA GLY A 230 -0.29 19.38 -17.77
C GLY A 230 -1.71 19.88 -18.05
N ARG A 231 -2.29 20.61 -17.10
CA ARG A 231 -3.61 21.25 -17.21
C ARG A 231 -3.61 22.58 -16.45
N CYS A 232 -4.36 23.55 -16.97
CA CYS A 232 -4.48 24.90 -16.41
C CYS A 232 -5.93 25.32 -16.15
N ASP A 233 -6.79 24.38 -15.75
CA ASP A 233 -8.14 24.69 -15.30
C ASP A 233 -8.29 24.49 -13.78
N PRO A 234 -9.06 25.34 -13.08
CA PRO A 234 -9.19 25.28 -11.62
C PRO A 234 -9.66 23.92 -11.08
N HIS A 235 -10.54 23.23 -11.83
CA HIS A 235 -11.07 21.93 -11.44
C HIS A 235 -9.96 20.86 -11.32
N ALA A 236 -8.96 20.90 -12.22
CA ALA A 236 -7.83 19.99 -12.17
C ALA A 236 -7.12 20.03 -10.82
N PHE A 237 -6.84 21.24 -10.31
CA PHE A 237 -6.11 21.46 -9.06
C PHE A 237 -6.96 21.16 -7.82
N ALA A 238 -8.26 21.43 -7.85
CA ALA A 238 -9.15 21.22 -6.71
C ALA A 238 -9.42 19.73 -6.40
N GLU A 239 -9.47 18.87 -7.42
CA GLU A 239 -9.83 17.44 -7.26
C GLU A 239 -8.63 16.48 -7.36
N ALA A 240 -7.43 17.01 -7.12
CA ALA A 240 -6.17 16.33 -7.35
C ALA A 240 -5.89 15.19 -6.35
N LYS A 241 -6.23 13.95 -6.68
CA LYS A 241 -5.94 12.77 -5.82
C LYS A 241 -4.49 12.27 -5.90
N LYS A 242 -3.83 12.45 -7.06
CA LYS A 242 -2.52 11.86 -7.40
C LYS A 242 -1.59 12.81 -8.16
N ALA A 243 -1.66 14.11 -7.88
CA ALA A 243 -0.88 15.12 -8.61
C ALA A 243 0.63 14.85 -8.60
N PHE A 244 1.13 14.21 -7.54
CA PHE A 244 2.56 14.06 -7.26
C PHE A 244 3.05 12.61 -7.27
N GLN A 245 2.27 11.66 -7.78
CA GLN A 245 2.70 10.27 -7.96
C GLN A 245 3.29 10.06 -9.35
N PHE A 246 4.60 10.30 -9.50
CA PHE A 246 5.27 10.19 -10.80
C PHE A 246 5.78 8.76 -11.03
N PRO A 247 5.32 8.06 -12.07
CA PRO A 247 5.83 6.73 -12.41
C PRO A 247 7.20 6.84 -13.08
N VAL A 248 8.24 6.32 -12.43
CA VAL A 248 9.57 6.13 -13.00
C VAL A 248 9.69 4.69 -13.50
N ARG A 249 10.15 4.54 -14.74
CA ARG A 249 10.42 3.25 -15.37
C ARG A 249 11.90 2.93 -15.22
N ALA A 250 12.22 1.85 -14.50
CA ALA A 250 13.58 1.44 -14.22
C ALA A 250 13.80 -0.05 -14.44
N ALA A 251 15.04 -0.44 -14.70
CA ALA A 251 15.47 -1.83 -14.83
C ALA A 251 16.78 -2.05 -14.08
N VAL A 252 17.00 -3.29 -13.62
CA VAL A 252 18.25 -3.72 -12.99
C VAL A 252 18.92 -4.72 -13.92
N ASP A 253 20.23 -4.55 -14.18
CA ASP A 253 21.06 -5.43 -15.02
C ASP A 253 20.45 -5.75 -16.39
N GLY A 254 19.81 -4.76 -17.03
CA GLY A 254 19.16 -4.94 -18.34
C GLY A 254 17.93 -5.86 -18.31
N GLY A 255 17.44 -6.22 -17.12
CA GLY A 255 16.24 -7.03 -16.91
C GLY A 255 14.94 -6.32 -17.28
N GLN A 256 13.82 -6.89 -16.82
CA GLN A 256 12.49 -6.35 -17.11
C GLN A 256 12.34 -4.93 -16.56
N GLU A 257 11.79 -4.02 -17.37
CA GLU A 257 11.38 -2.70 -16.91
C GLU A 257 10.24 -2.80 -15.89
N ARG A 258 10.40 -2.07 -14.78
CA ARG A 258 9.47 -1.98 -13.66
C ARG A 258 9.13 -0.53 -13.37
N VAL A 259 7.94 -0.31 -12.83
CA VAL A 259 7.46 1.02 -12.45
C VAL A 259 7.66 1.22 -10.95
N VAL A 260 8.23 2.36 -10.58
CA VAL A 260 8.36 2.87 -9.21
C VAL A 260 7.61 4.19 -9.13
N ILE A 261 6.74 4.35 -8.14
CA ILE A 261 6.10 5.64 -7.89
C ILE A 261 7.02 6.51 -7.03
N VAL A 262 7.49 7.63 -7.58
CA VAL A 262 8.35 8.58 -6.89
C VAL A 262 7.54 9.83 -6.56
N VAL A 263 7.56 10.23 -5.28
CA VAL A 263 6.80 11.37 -4.77
C VAL A 263 7.77 12.47 -4.33
N PRO A 264 7.65 13.72 -4.84
CA PRO A 264 8.37 14.87 -4.33
C PRO A 264 8.14 15.06 -2.82
N PRO A 265 9.15 15.49 -2.04
CA PRO A 265 8.93 15.87 -0.65
C PRO A 265 7.95 17.05 -0.56
N LYS A 266 7.21 17.16 0.57
CA LYS A 266 6.15 18.17 0.76
C LYS A 266 6.58 19.61 0.41
N PRO A 267 7.78 20.11 0.80
CA PRO A 267 8.20 21.45 0.40
C PRO A 267 8.31 21.64 -1.12
N LEU A 268 8.70 20.60 -1.85
CA LEU A 268 8.75 20.63 -3.31
C LEU A 268 7.34 20.53 -3.92
N GLN A 269 6.44 19.75 -3.33
CA GLN A 269 5.03 19.74 -3.75
C GLN A 269 4.40 21.14 -3.66
N ASP A 270 4.61 21.83 -2.54
CA ASP A 270 4.09 23.19 -2.33
C ASP A 270 4.65 24.18 -3.36
N ARG A 271 5.96 24.07 -3.62
CA ARG A 271 6.62 24.88 -4.65
C ARG A 271 6.10 24.59 -6.06
N LEU A 272 5.88 23.32 -6.39
CA LEU A 272 5.33 22.90 -7.69
C LEU A 272 3.88 23.34 -7.86
N THR A 273 3.08 23.34 -6.79
CA THR A 273 1.71 23.88 -6.80
C THR A 273 1.73 25.38 -7.05
N ALA A 274 2.53 26.14 -6.29
CA ALA A 274 2.64 27.59 -6.45
C ALA A 274 3.11 27.98 -7.85
N TYR A 275 4.14 27.29 -8.36
CA TYR A 275 4.63 27.44 -9.72
C TYR A 275 3.53 27.17 -10.76
N ALA A 276 2.77 26.08 -10.61
CA ALA A 276 1.74 25.71 -11.56
C ALA A 276 0.58 26.71 -11.56
N LEU A 277 0.11 27.14 -10.38
CA LEU A 277 -0.94 28.16 -10.25
C LEU A 277 -0.51 29.47 -10.92
N LYS A 278 0.68 29.98 -10.62
CA LYS A 278 1.25 31.18 -11.25
C LYS A 278 1.37 31.02 -12.76
N THR A 279 1.92 29.90 -13.24
CA THR A 279 2.13 29.65 -14.68
C THR A 279 0.80 29.56 -15.44
N CYS A 280 -0.25 29.06 -14.77
CA CYS A 280 -1.60 28.96 -15.31
C CYS A 280 -2.45 30.23 -15.09
N GLY A 281 -1.95 31.26 -14.38
CA GLY A 281 -2.71 32.48 -14.07
C GLY A 281 -3.85 32.27 -13.06
N LEU A 282 -3.69 31.35 -12.11
CA LEU A 282 -4.67 30.96 -11.10
C LEU A 282 -4.30 31.40 -9.67
N ASP A 283 -3.28 32.24 -9.51
CA ASP A 283 -2.71 32.70 -8.24
C ASP A 283 -3.42 33.94 -7.64
N GLY A 284 -4.44 34.47 -8.32
CA GLY A 284 -5.18 35.69 -7.93
C GLY A 284 -6.62 35.48 -7.45
N GLY A 285 -6.93 34.33 -6.85
CA GLY A 285 -8.25 34.02 -6.25
C GLY A 285 -8.35 34.37 -4.78
#